data_AF-A0A524GDX3-F1
#
_entry.id   AF-A0A524GDX3-F1
#
_cell.length_a   1.000
_cell.length_b   1.000
_cell.length_c   1.000
_cell.angle_alpha   90.00
_cell.angle_beta   90.00
_cell.angle_gamma   90.00
#
_symmetry.space_group_name_H-M   'P 1'
#
loop_
_entity.id
_entity.type
_entity.pdbx_description
1 polymer ?
#
loop_
_entity_poly.entity_id
_entity_poly.type
_entity_poly.pdbx_seq_one_letter_code
_entity_poly.pdbx_strand_id
1 'polypeptide(L)'
;MRWFVLLFFVFWLFQPFFSIEPQLSEAAEQEVSDSGILVGISLPLTGHASYLGLGIVTGMNAYFRHVNSQGGIHGRKIKCVAYDDDYNPPLMISNVRRMI
;
A
#
# COMPACT_ATOMS: atom_id res chain seq x y z
N MET A 1 31.27 56.09 2.21
CA MET A 1 30.17 55.13 1.93
C MET A 1 30.30 54.35 0.61
N ARG A 2 31.43 54.41 -0.13
CA ARG A 2 31.59 53.67 -1.43
C ARG A 2 32.30 52.32 -1.33
N TRP A 3 32.94 52.01 -0.20
CA TRP A 3 33.66 50.73 0.02
C TRP A 3 32.80 49.61 0.62
N PHE A 4 31.74 49.94 1.37
CA PHE A 4 30.83 48.94 1.93
C PHE A 4 29.96 48.24 0.85
N VAL A 5 29.65 48.94 -0.25
CA VAL A 5 28.87 48.38 -1.37
C VAL A 5 29.68 47.34 -2.16
N LEU A 6 31.00 47.52 -2.28
CA LEU A 6 31.87 46.60 -3.02
C LEU A 6 32.10 45.27 -2.29
N LEU A 7 32.11 45.26 -0.95
CA LEU A 7 32.26 44.02 -0.17
C LEU A 7 30.99 43.15 -0.14
N PHE A 8 29.81 43.77 -0.26
CA PHE A 8 28.54 43.04 -0.34
C PHE A 8 28.39 42.28 -1.68
N PHE A 9 28.99 42.78 -2.76
CA PHE A 9 28.94 42.16 -4.09
C PHE A 9 29.90 40.98 -4.27
N VAL A 10 31.04 40.96 -3.57
CA VAL A 10 32.01 39.86 -3.65
C VAL A 10 31.48 38.59 -2.97
N PHE A 11 30.67 38.73 -1.92
CA PHE A 11 30.02 37.59 -1.25
C PHE A 11 28.94 36.91 -2.11
N TRP A 12 28.43 37.59 -3.13
CA TRP A 12 27.41 37.07 -4.05
C TRP A 12 27.97 36.27 -5.23
N LEU A 13 29.29 36.32 -5.47
CA LEU A 13 29.96 35.58 -6.54
C LEU A 13 30.41 34.17 -6.12
N PHE A 14 30.27 33.82 -4.85
CA PHE A 14 30.68 32.54 -4.29
C PHE A 14 29.52 31.87 -3.55
N GLN A 15 28.33 31.84 -4.16
CA GLN A 15 27.35 30.85 -3.76
C GLN A 15 27.89 29.50 -4.25
N PRO A 16 28.27 28.54 -3.37
CA PRO A 16 28.27 27.16 -3.82
C PRO A 16 26.86 26.95 -4.34
N PHE A 17 26.75 26.64 -5.63
CA PHE A 17 25.52 26.15 -6.21
C PHE A 17 25.21 24.88 -5.42
N PHE A 18 24.44 25.04 -4.33
CA PHE A 18 23.92 23.96 -3.55
C PHE A 18 22.96 23.30 -4.53
N SER A 19 23.49 22.33 -5.27
CA SER A 19 22.72 21.49 -6.15
C SER A 19 21.53 21.05 -5.34
N ILE A 20 20.34 21.48 -5.76
CA ILE A 20 19.12 20.79 -5.37
C ILE A 20 19.27 19.43 -6.03
N GLU A 21 20.01 18.54 -5.37
CA GLU A 21 19.96 17.13 -5.66
C GLU A 21 18.47 16.81 -5.55
N PRO A 22 17.84 16.30 -6.61
CA PRO A 22 16.49 15.82 -6.47
C PRO A 22 16.56 14.77 -5.36
N GLN A 23 16.00 15.10 -4.21
CA GLN A 23 15.63 14.10 -3.24
C GLN A 23 14.66 13.23 -4.04
N LEU A 24 15.18 12.14 -4.59
CA LEU A 24 14.36 11.03 -5.03
C LEU A 24 13.55 10.73 -3.79
N SER A 25 12.31 11.22 -3.78
CA SER A 25 11.33 10.83 -2.80
C SER A 25 11.19 9.34 -3.02
N GLU A 26 12.00 8.55 -2.30
CA GLU A 26 11.59 7.23 -1.87
C GLU A 26 10.23 7.49 -1.25
N ALA A 27 9.18 7.21 -2.03
CA ALA A 27 7.82 7.25 -1.55
C ALA A 27 7.88 6.50 -0.24
N ALA A 28 7.59 7.18 0.88
CA ALA A 28 7.77 6.63 2.21
C ALA A 28 7.14 5.23 2.19
N GLU A 29 7.98 4.19 2.14
CA GLU A 29 7.52 2.82 2.19
C GLU A 29 6.91 2.75 3.58
N GLN A 30 5.58 2.82 3.63
CA GLN A 30 4.86 2.72 4.88
C GLN A 30 5.38 1.45 5.53
N GLU A 31 6.10 1.58 6.66
CA GLU A 31 6.74 0.46 7.31
C GLU A 31 5.67 -0.59 7.59
N VAL A 32 5.63 -1.62 6.74
CA VAL A 32 4.61 -2.64 6.84
C VAL A 32 5.04 -3.48 8.02
N SER A 33 4.24 -3.47 9.09
CA SER A 33 4.53 -4.23 10.30
C SER A 33 4.94 -5.66 9.94
N ASP A 34 5.84 -6.24 10.74
CA ASP A 34 6.36 -7.61 10.57
C ASP A 34 5.28 -8.70 10.71
N SER A 35 4.02 -8.29 10.94
CA SER A 35 2.86 -9.17 10.94
C SER A 35 2.51 -9.65 9.52
N GLY A 36 1.89 -10.83 9.42
CA GLY A 36 1.54 -11.45 8.13
C GLY A 36 0.68 -10.56 7.22
N ILE A 37 0.59 -10.91 5.94
CA ILE A 37 -0.19 -10.17 4.96
C ILE A 37 -1.65 -10.58 5.06
N LEU A 38 -2.54 -9.64 5.39
CA LEU A 38 -3.99 -9.84 5.37
C LEU A 38 -4.57 -9.28 4.07
N VAL A 39 -5.30 -10.11 3.33
CA VAL A 39 -6.04 -9.71 2.12
C VAL A 39 -7.52 -9.73 2.46
N GLY A 40 -8.11 -8.55 2.64
CA GLY A 40 -9.55 -8.39 2.82
C GLY A 40 -10.30 -8.45 1.49
N ILE A 41 -11.43 -9.15 1.45
CA ILE A 41 -12.30 -9.20 0.27
C ILE A 41 -13.78 -9.24 0.68
N SER A 42 -14.62 -8.56 -0.08
CA SER A 42 -16.09 -8.62 0.04
C SER A 42 -16.63 -9.35 -1.18
N LEU A 43 -17.40 -10.41 -0.96
CA LEU A 43 -17.95 -11.25 -2.02
C LEU A 43 -19.35 -11.74 -1.66
N PRO A 44 -20.17 -12.11 -2.65
CA PRO A 44 -21.40 -12.85 -2.40
C PRO A 44 -21.04 -14.27 -1.97
N LEU A 45 -21.02 -14.54 -0.67
CA LEU A 45 -20.74 -15.88 -0.13
C LEU A 45 -22.03 -16.66 0.13
N THR A 46 -23.15 -15.94 0.27
CA THR A 46 -24.49 -16.50 0.32
C THR A 46 -25.37 -15.95 -0.81
N GLY A 47 -26.65 -16.33 -0.83
CA GLY A 47 -27.61 -15.88 -1.84
C GLY A 47 -27.42 -16.49 -3.23
N HIS A 48 -28.14 -15.92 -4.21
CA HIS A 48 -28.22 -16.44 -5.58
C HIS A 48 -26.91 -16.31 -6.37
N ALA A 49 -26.00 -15.43 -5.93
CA ALA A 49 -24.70 -15.20 -6.55
C ALA A 49 -23.54 -15.90 -5.79
N SER A 50 -23.84 -16.70 -4.76
CA SER A 50 -22.85 -17.36 -3.91
C SER A 50 -21.79 -18.17 -4.67
N TYR A 51 -22.17 -18.81 -5.77
CA TYR A 51 -21.25 -19.62 -6.57
C TYR A 51 -20.04 -18.80 -7.09
N LEU A 52 -20.23 -17.51 -7.36
CA LEU A 52 -19.16 -16.60 -7.79
C LEU A 52 -18.18 -16.35 -6.64
N GLY A 53 -18.67 -15.94 -5.48
CA GLY A 53 -17.83 -15.62 -4.34
C GLY A 53 -17.10 -16.84 -3.78
N LEU A 54 -17.79 -17.98 -3.68
CA LEU A 54 -17.19 -19.23 -3.22
C LEU A 54 -16.06 -19.71 -4.15
N GLY A 55 -16.25 -19.60 -5.47
CA GLY A 55 -15.22 -19.93 -6.45
C GLY A 55 -13.97 -19.06 -6.29
N ILE A 56 -14.17 -17.74 -6.13
CA ILE A 56 -13.08 -16.78 -5.95
C ILE A 56 -12.31 -17.05 -4.65
N VAL A 57 -13.00 -17.15 -3.50
CA VAL A 57 -12.34 -17.42 -2.19
C VAL A 57 -11.60 -18.75 -2.21
N THR A 58 -12.17 -19.77 -2.84
CA THR A 58 -11.53 -21.09 -2.95
C THR A 58 -10.24 -21.00 -3.76
N GLY A 59 -10.27 -20.35 -4.92
CA GLY A 59 -9.10 -20.15 -5.78
C GLY A 59 -8.01 -19.32 -5.09
N MET A 60 -8.38 -18.19 -4.48
CA MET A 60 -7.47 -17.35 -3.71
C MET A 60 -6.79 -18.14 -2.60
N ASN A 61 -7.56 -18.87 -1.79
CA ASN A 61 -6.99 -19.67 -0.70
C ASN A 61 -6.08 -20.79 -1.20
N ALA A 62 -6.42 -21.44 -2.32
CA ALA A 62 -5.55 -22.45 -2.93
C ALA A 62 -4.20 -21.86 -3.35
N TYR A 63 -4.22 -20.69 -4.01
CA TYR A 63 -3.01 -20.01 -4.44
C TYR A 63 -2.19 -19.48 -3.25
N PHE A 64 -2.84 -18.85 -2.27
CA PHE A 64 -2.15 -18.36 -1.07
C PHE A 64 -1.52 -19.49 -0.28
N ARG A 65 -2.13 -20.67 -0.19
CA ARG A 65 -1.48 -21.85 0.40
C ARG A 65 -0.21 -22.25 -0.35
N HIS A 66 -0.25 -22.24 -1.69
CA HIS A 66 0.92 -22.52 -2.50
C HIS A 66 2.05 -21.51 -2.22
N VAL A 67 1.76 -20.21 -2.30
CA VAL A 67 2.75 -19.14 -2.02
C VAL A 67 3.30 -19.26 -0.60
N ASN A 68 2.43 -19.50 0.38
CA ASN A 68 2.82 -19.69 1.78
C ASN A 68 3.73 -20.91 1.98
N SER A 69 3.52 -22.01 1.24
CA SER A 69 4.41 -23.18 1.29
C SER A 69 5.82 -22.90 0.75
N GLN A 70 5.97 -21.90 -0.11
CA GLN A 70 7.25 -21.45 -0.66
C GLN A 70 7.95 -20.36 0.18
N GLY A 71 7.49 -20.14 1.41
CA GLY A 71 8.05 -19.13 2.30
C GLY A 71 7.18 -17.89 2.47
N GLY A 72 6.19 -17.68 1.59
CA GLY A 72 5.37 -16.47 1.60
C GLY A 72 6.02 -15.31 0.83
N ILE A 73 5.52 -14.09 1.02
CA ILE A 73 6.05 -12.89 0.36
C ILE A 73 6.97 -12.19 1.35
N HIS A 74 8.27 -12.14 1.03
CA HIS A 74 9.31 -11.61 1.93
C HIS A 74 9.25 -12.27 3.33
N GLY A 75 9.03 -13.58 3.39
CA GLY A 75 8.89 -14.34 4.64
C GLY A 75 7.52 -14.24 5.33
N ARG A 76 6.62 -13.38 4.85
CA ARG A 76 5.30 -13.17 5.45
C ARG A 76 4.24 -14.06 4.82
N LYS A 77 3.43 -14.69 5.67
CA LYS A 77 2.30 -15.52 5.22
C LYS A 77 1.11 -14.65 4.85
N ILE A 78 0.42 -15.05 3.78
CA ILE A 78 -0.80 -14.42 3.28
C ILE A 78 -2.01 -15.11 3.89
N LYS A 79 -3.00 -14.36 4.36
CA LYS A 79 -4.30 -14.87 4.79
C LYS A 79 -5.43 -14.07 4.12
N CYS A 80 -6.40 -14.78 3.56
CA CYS A 80 -7.63 -14.17 3.05
C CYS A 80 -8.64 -13.97 4.19
N VAL A 81 -9.23 -12.79 4.28
CA VAL A 81 -10.37 -12.47 5.15
C VAL A 81 -11.52 -12.08 4.24
N ALA A 82 -12.50 -12.98 4.11
CA ALA A 82 -13.67 -12.76 3.28
C ALA A 82 -14.87 -12.36 4.14
N TYR A 83 -15.57 -11.30 3.74
CA TYR A 83 -16.87 -10.92 4.28
C TYR A 83 -17.94 -11.14 3.22
N ASP A 84 -19.09 -11.64 3.67
CA ASP A 84 -20.26 -11.80 2.81
C ASP A 84 -20.94 -10.44 2.61
N ASP A 85 -21.24 -10.10 1.36
CA ASP A 85 -22.05 -8.95 1.01
C ASP A 85 -23.40 -9.30 0.38
N ASP A 86 -23.74 -10.59 0.23
CA ASP A 86 -25.01 -11.03 -0.37
C ASP A 86 -25.28 -10.38 -1.75
N TYR A 87 -24.21 -10.02 -2.48
CA TYR A 87 -24.30 -9.29 -3.76
C TYR A 87 -24.96 -7.90 -3.64
N ASN A 88 -24.87 -7.28 -2.45
CA ASN A 88 -25.50 -6.02 -2.11
C ASN A 88 -24.44 -4.89 -1.96
N PRO A 89 -24.47 -3.83 -2.81
CA PRO A 89 -23.44 -2.79 -2.78
C PRO A 89 -23.32 -2.02 -1.44
N PRO A 90 -24.42 -1.64 -0.74
CA PRO A 90 -24.33 -1.08 0.61
C PRO A 90 -23.59 -1.95 1.64
N LEU A 91 -23.82 -3.26 1.63
CA LEU A 91 -23.10 -4.20 2.50
C LEU A 91 -21.62 -4.28 2.13
N MET A 92 -21.30 -4.30 0.83
CA MET A 92 -19.91 -4.26 0.36
C MET A 92 -19.17 -3.02 0.86
N ILE A 93 -19.78 -1.83 0.81
CA ILE A 93 -19.17 -0.60 1.33
C ILE A 93 -18.90 -0.72 2.84
N SER A 94 -19.82 -1.32 3.59
CA SER A 94 -19.69 -1.52 5.03
C SER A 94 -18.55 -2.51 5.35
N ASN A 95 -18.42 -3.57 4.56
CA ASN A 95 -17.34 -4.55 4.67
C ASN A 95 -15.98 -3.91 4.36
N VAL A 96 -15.87 -3.13 3.29
CA VAL A 96 -14.60 -2.45 2.93
C VAL A 96 -14.19 -1.45 4.02
N ARG A 97 -15.14 -0.70 4.58
CA ARG A 97 -14.87 0.20 5.72
C ARG A 97 -14.36 -0.52 6.97
N ARG A 98 -14.69 -1.80 7.15
CA ARG A 98 -14.19 -2.62 8.26
C ARG A 98 -12.74 -3.09 8.05
N MET A 99 -12.25 -3.08 6.81
CA MET A 99 -10.91 -3.56 6.45
C MET A 99 -9.81 -2.48 6.56
N ILE A 100 -10.20 -1.21 6.65
CA ILE A 100 -9.32 -0.04 6.79
C ILE A 100 -9.19 0.40 8.24
#